data_AF-A0A7W1ERC0-F1
#
_entry.id   AF-A0A7W1ERC0-F1
#
_cell.length_a   1.000
_cell.length_b   1.000
_cell.length_c   1.000
_cell.angle_alpha   90.00
_cell.angle_beta   90.00
_cell.angle_gamma   90.00
#
_symmetry.space_group_name_H-M   'P 1'
#
loop_
_entity.id
_entity.type
_entity.pdbx_description
1 polymer ?
#
loop_
_entity_poly.entity_id
_entity_poly.type
_entity_poly.pdbx_seq_one_letter_code
_entity_poly.pdbx_strand_id
1 'polypeptide(L)'
;MSNQLSITRPDDWHLHVRQGEMLKQVVGNSARYFGRALIMPNTVPPILNGSDALEYQAEILQATQQWPQFQPVMSIKLTMNTTAQMICEAAEAGVKAVKLYPTGATTNSQDGVELSRLKEMAENLVFDAMADYKMVLCIHAEQPSQSVFDREPYVIPFIEALLAWVPRLKRIVIEHVSTAKMAQFVASWPGRVAATVTAHHLYLTIEDLLGEELKPHYFCKPIVKTQRDQDSIWWYLKNNSNFFFGSDSAPHAQDAKEACSCSAGVYTAPMMLPLLAHMFEQHDMLDLLETFVAHRGADFYNFERNPDTITLVRSDEPMIESEESDRNTPRQMPLRKDDRIYWHVAD
;
A
#
# COMPACT_ATOMS: atom_id res chain seq x y z
N MET A 1 0.69 5.45 31.68
CA MET A 1 0.39 5.08 30.28
C MET A 1 0.03 3.61 30.28
N SER A 2 -0.94 3.18 29.47
CA SER A 2 -1.24 1.74 29.36
C SER A 2 -0.06 1.06 28.69
N ASN A 3 0.53 0.03 29.31
CA ASN A 3 1.60 -0.78 28.71
C ASN A 3 1.04 -1.78 27.69
N GLN A 4 -0.25 -1.68 27.35
CA GLN A 4 -0.95 -2.57 26.46
C GLN A 4 -1.97 -1.78 25.63
N LEU A 5 -2.06 -2.12 24.36
CA LEU A 5 -3.02 -1.56 23.41
C LEU A 5 -3.67 -2.72 22.67
N SER A 6 -4.96 -2.96 22.92
CA SER A 6 -5.74 -3.94 22.17
C SER A 6 -6.57 -3.21 21.13
N ILE A 7 -6.44 -3.62 19.86
CA ILE A 7 -7.14 -3.03 18.73
C ILE A 7 -7.82 -4.12 17.91
N THR A 8 -8.90 -3.76 17.23
CA THR A 8 -9.46 -4.56 16.15
C THR A 8 -8.34 -4.99 15.20
N ARG A 9 -8.33 -6.27 14.79
CA ARG A 9 -7.27 -6.78 13.91
C ARG A 9 -7.17 -5.89 12.66
N PRO A 10 -5.97 -5.40 12.31
CA PRO A 10 -5.81 -4.46 11.21
C PRO A 10 -5.93 -5.14 9.84
N ASP A 11 -6.07 -4.32 8.80
CA ASP A 11 -5.98 -4.72 7.40
C ASP A 11 -4.89 -3.90 6.70
N ASP A 12 -4.20 -4.49 5.72
CA ASP A 12 -3.22 -3.80 4.89
C ASP A 12 -3.76 -3.54 3.48
N TRP A 13 -4.18 -2.31 3.19
CA TRP A 13 -4.81 -1.98 1.90
C TRP A 13 -3.81 -1.74 0.77
N HIS A 14 -2.51 -2.06 0.94
CA HIS A 14 -1.53 -2.02 -0.15
C HIS A 14 -0.33 -2.94 0.13
N LEU A 15 -0.32 -4.17 -0.41
CA LEU A 15 0.74 -5.14 -0.13
C LEU A 15 1.33 -5.80 -1.39
N HIS A 16 2.66 -5.94 -1.42
CA HIS A 16 3.38 -6.74 -2.42
C HIS A 16 4.00 -7.98 -1.78
N VAL A 17 3.49 -9.15 -2.13
CA VAL A 17 4.01 -10.43 -1.63
C VAL A 17 4.88 -11.17 -2.65
N ARG A 18 4.97 -10.68 -3.89
CA ARG A 18 5.76 -11.30 -4.98
C ARG A 18 5.31 -12.75 -5.26
N GLN A 19 6.10 -13.54 -5.97
CA GLN A 19 5.72 -14.90 -6.38
C GLN A 19 6.77 -15.94 -5.95
N GLY A 20 6.38 -17.21 -6.00
CA GLY A 20 7.28 -18.34 -5.79
C GLY A 20 7.95 -18.34 -4.42
N GLU A 21 9.28 -18.45 -4.40
CA GLU A 21 10.04 -18.60 -3.16
C GLU A 21 10.02 -17.32 -2.30
N MET A 22 10.04 -16.14 -2.94
CA MET A 22 9.90 -14.86 -2.27
C MET A 22 8.54 -14.74 -1.56
N LEU A 23 7.45 -15.19 -2.20
CA LEU A 23 6.11 -15.21 -1.59
C LEU A 23 6.12 -15.96 -0.26
N LYS A 24 6.66 -17.18 -0.25
CA LYS A 24 6.71 -18.03 0.95
C LYS A 24 7.51 -17.41 2.09
N GLN A 25 8.56 -16.66 1.79
CA GLN A 25 9.39 -15.98 2.79
C GLN A 25 8.71 -14.77 3.41
N VAL A 26 8.01 -13.96 2.61
CA VAL A 26 7.61 -12.61 3.04
C VAL A 26 6.16 -12.53 3.52
N VAL A 27 5.26 -13.38 3.01
CA VAL A 27 3.83 -13.25 3.31
C VAL A 27 3.50 -13.46 4.78
N GLY A 28 4.20 -14.38 5.45
CA GLY A 28 4.02 -14.66 6.88
C GLY A 28 4.28 -13.44 7.76
N ASN A 29 5.20 -12.56 7.35
CA ASN A 29 5.49 -11.32 8.05
C ASN A 29 4.30 -10.33 8.05
N SER A 30 3.40 -10.44 7.07
CA SER A 30 2.14 -9.69 7.05
C SER A 30 1.01 -10.48 7.71
N ALA A 31 0.85 -11.76 7.36
CA ALA A 31 -0.26 -12.60 7.80
C ALA A 31 -0.36 -12.76 9.32
N ARG A 32 0.76 -12.67 10.04
CA ARG A 32 0.78 -12.69 11.51
C ARG A 32 0.11 -11.48 12.16
N TYR A 33 0.02 -10.35 11.48
CA TYR A 33 -0.55 -9.11 12.02
C TYR A 33 -1.94 -8.81 11.46
N PHE A 34 -2.11 -8.96 10.15
CA PHE A 34 -3.28 -8.46 9.43
C PHE A 34 -4.34 -9.54 9.22
N GLY A 35 -5.61 -9.14 9.25
CA GLY A 35 -6.75 -9.99 8.88
C GLY A 35 -6.93 -10.05 7.36
N ARG A 36 -6.78 -8.91 6.68
CA ARG A 36 -6.78 -8.84 5.20
C ARG A 36 -5.58 -8.09 4.67
N ALA A 37 -5.22 -8.38 3.42
CA ALA A 37 -4.36 -7.50 2.66
C ALA A 37 -4.83 -7.36 1.20
N LEU A 38 -4.84 -6.13 0.67
CA LEU A 38 -5.06 -5.88 -0.75
C LEU A 38 -3.77 -6.19 -1.52
N ILE A 39 -3.81 -7.27 -2.28
CA ILE A 39 -2.65 -7.79 -3.01
C ILE A 39 -2.49 -7.04 -4.33
N MET A 40 -1.32 -6.43 -4.53
CA MET A 40 -1.00 -5.67 -5.73
C MET A 40 -0.71 -6.57 -6.95
N PRO A 41 -1.13 -6.19 -8.18
CA PRO A 41 -1.20 -7.10 -9.32
C PRO A 41 -0.02 -7.00 -10.28
N ASN A 42 1.05 -6.29 -9.92
CA ASN A 42 2.24 -6.08 -10.74
C ASN A 42 3.27 -7.23 -10.63
N THR A 43 2.77 -8.46 -10.57
CA THR A 43 3.52 -9.71 -10.71
C THR A 43 4.14 -9.84 -12.11
N VAL A 44 4.93 -10.89 -12.35
CA VAL A 44 5.49 -11.18 -13.68
C VAL A 44 5.10 -12.62 -14.06
N PRO A 45 4.14 -12.82 -14.98
CA PRO A 45 3.31 -11.81 -15.67
C PRO A 45 2.33 -11.08 -14.72
N PRO A 46 1.82 -9.89 -15.10
CA PRO A 46 0.84 -9.17 -14.29
C PRO A 46 -0.49 -9.91 -14.21
N ILE A 47 -1.24 -9.67 -13.14
CA ILE A 47 -2.60 -10.19 -12.95
C ILE A 47 -3.56 -9.30 -13.74
N LEU A 48 -4.15 -9.81 -14.82
CA LEU A 48 -4.94 -9.00 -15.75
C LEU A 48 -6.43 -9.29 -15.70
N ASN A 49 -6.83 -10.46 -15.21
CA ASN A 49 -8.22 -10.90 -15.20
C ASN A 49 -8.57 -11.72 -13.93
N GLY A 50 -9.84 -12.12 -13.81
CA GLY A 50 -10.34 -12.87 -12.66
C GLY A 50 -9.70 -14.25 -12.48
N SER A 51 -9.36 -14.95 -13.57
CA SER A 51 -8.69 -16.25 -13.51
C SER A 51 -7.29 -16.13 -12.92
N ASP A 52 -6.49 -15.18 -13.42
CA ASP A 52 -5.15 -14.90 -12.89
C ASP A 52 -5.22 -14.58 -11.38
N ALA A 53 -6.22 -13.80 -10.98
CA ALA A 53 -6.41 -13.40 -9.60
C ALA A 53 -6.73 -14.60 -8.69
N LEU A 54 -7.60 -15.51 -9.13
CA LEU A 54 -7.97 -16.71 -8.37
C LEU A 54 -6.82 -17.70 -8.24
N GLU A 55 -6.03 -17.90 -9.31
CA GLU A 55 -4.84 -18.77 -9.28
C GLU A 55 -3.83 -18.25 -8.25
N TYR A 56 -3.48 -16.97 -8.34
CA TYR A 56 -2.52 -16.39 -7.41
C TYR A 56 -3.07 -16.26 -5.98
N GLN A 57 -4.38 -16.04 -5.80
CA GLN A 57 -5.01 -16.10 -4.48
C GLN A 57 -4.81 -17.47 -3.83
N ALA A 58 -4.95 -18.55 -4.59
CA ALA A 58 -4.75 -19.92 -4.10
C ALA A 58 -3.29 -20.16 -3.67
N GLU A 59 -2.31 -19.65 -4.42
CA GLU A 59 -0.89 -19.72 -4.04
C GLU A 59 -0.62 -18.99 -2.71
N ILE A 60 -1.19 -17.80 -2.53
CA ILE A 60 -1.03 -17.02 -1.29
C ILE A 60 -1.67 -17.76 -0.11
N LEU A 61 -2.88 -18.27 -0.28
CA LEU A 61 -3.58 -19.05 0.77
C LEU A 61 -2.80 -20.32 1.14
N GLN A 62 -2.14 -20.97 0.19
CA GLN A 62 -1.26 -22.10 0.46
C GLN A 62 -0.04 -21.67 1.29
N ALA A 63 0.57 -20.52 0.98
CA ALA A 63 1.69 -19.97 1.72
C ALA A 63 1.32 -19.44 3.12
N THR A 64 0.04 -19.17 3.38
CA THR A 64 -0.46 -18.62 4.66
C THR A 64 -1.29 -19.60 5.48
N GLN A 65 -1.20 -20.90 5.24
CA GLN A 65 -1.98 -21.91 5.98
C GLN A 65 -1.81 -21.85 7.51
N GLN A 66 -0.67 -21.36 7.99
CA GLN A 66 -0.40 -21.17 9.43
C GLN A 66 -1.18 -20.00 10.06
N TRP A 67 -1.72 -19.09 9.23
CA TRP A 67 -2.48 -17.92 9.64
C TRP A 67 -3.88 -17.97 9.02
N PRO A 68 -4.77 -18.84 9.52
CA PRO A 68 -6.09 -19.08 8.92
C PRO A 68 -7.00 -17.85 8.92
N GLN A 69 -6.68 -16.83 9.73
CA GLN A 69 -7.37 -15.55 9.75
C GLN A 69 -7.01 -14.63 8.57
N PHE A 70 -5.87 -14.87 7.91
CA PHE A 70 -5.39 -13.99 6.85
C PHE A 70 -6.11 -14.26 5.52
N GLN A 71 -6.71 -13.21 4.97
CA GLN A 71 -7.44 -13.25 3.71
C GLN A 71 -6.80 -12.31 2.67
N PRO A 72 -6.19 -12.85 1.59
CA PRO A 72 -5.77 -12.04 0.46
C PRO A 72 -6.97 -11.50 -0.32
N VAL A 73 -7.08 -10.17 -0.38
CA VAL A 73 -8.06 -9.44 -1.19
C VAL A 73 -7.41 -9.12 -2.53
N MET A 74 -7.97 -9.63 -3.62
CA MET A 74 -7.32 -9.55 -4.92
C MET A 74 -7.65 -8.26 -5.67
N SER A 75 -6.66 -7.82 -6.46
CA SER A 75 -6.80 -6.76 -7.45
C SER A 75 -6.32 -7.24 -8.83
N ILE A 76 -6.73 -6.54 -9.89
CA ILE A 76 -6.17 -6.72 -11.24
C ILE A 76 -5.47 -5.44 -11.70
N LYS A 77 -4.49 -5.58 -12.59
CA LYS A 77 -3.77 -4.46 -13.19
C LYS A 77 -4.58 -3.86 -14.32
N LEU A 78 -4.73 -2.54 -14.29
CA LEU A 78 -5.30 -1.78 -15.39
C LEU A 78 -4.25 -1.59 -16.50
N THR A 79 -4.63 -1.89 -17.73
CA THR A 79 -3.81 -1.67 -18.92
C THR A 79 -4.65 -0.99 -20.00
N MET A 80 -4.01 -0.48 -21.06
CA MET A 80 -4.73 0.07 -22.21
C MET A 80 -5.58 -0.97 -22.97
N ASN A 81 -5.38 -2.27 -22.71
CA ASN A 81 -6.16 -3.35 -23.30
C ASN A 81 -7.32 -3.82 -22.40
N THR A 82 -7.43 -3.29 -21.17
CA THR A 82 -8.52 -3.67 -20.26
C THR A 82 -9.85 -3.19 -20.83
N THR A 83 -10.82 -4.09 -20.92
CA THR A 83 -12.17 -3.81 -21.41
C THR A 83 -13.19 -3.83 -20.27
N ALA A 84 -14.36 -3.21 -20.48
CA ALA A 84 -15.48 -3.29 -19.54
C ALA A 84 -15.88 -4.75 -19.20
N GLN A 85 -15.83 -5.64 -20.19
CA GLN A 85 -16.14 -7.06 -20.00
C GLN A 85 -15.15 -7.75 -19.05
N MET A 86 -13.84 -7.47 -19.18
CA MET A 86 -12.82 -7.99 -18.25
C MET A 86 -13.04 -7.49 -16.81
N ILE A 87 -13.52 -6.26 -16.64
CA ILE A 87 -13.89 -5.72 -15.33
C ILE A 87 -15.06 -6.50 -14.73
N CYS A 88 -16.11 -6.75 -15.51
CA CYS A 88 -17.25 -7.56 -15.08
C CYS A 88 -16.81 -8.96 -14.64
N GLU A 89 -16.05 -9.66 -15.48
CA GLU A 89 -15.57 -11.02 -15.21
C GLU A 89 -14.66 -11.08 -13.96
N ALA A 90 -13.78 -10.08 -13.78
CA ALA A 90 -12.96 -9.99 -12.58
C ALA A 90 -13.81 -9.75 -11.32
N ALA A 91 -14.81 -8.88 -11.39
CA ALA A 91 -15.72 -8.63 -10.27
C ALA A 91 -16.53 -9.88 -9.89
N GLU A 92 -17.02 -10.63 -10.89
CA GLU A 92 -17.73 -11.91 -10.70
C GLU A 92 -16.82 -12.98 -10.07
N ALA A 93 -15.53 -12.97 -10.40
CA ALA A 93 -14.51 -13.80 -9.74
C ALA A 93 -14.16 -13.34 -8.30
N GLY A 94 -14.72 -12.22 -7.83
CA GLY A 94 -14.53 -11.72 -6.47
C GLY A 94 -13.42 -10.68 -6.32
N VAL A 95 -12.79 -10.23 -7.41
CA VAL A 95 -11.79 -9.15 -7.38
C VAL A 95 -12.43 -7.86 -6.86
N LYS A 96 -11.73 -7.13 -5.98
CA LYS A 96 -12.28 -5.94 -5.31
C LYS A 96 -11.75 -4.63 -5.82
N ALA A 97 -10.55 -4.65 -6.41
CA ALA A 97 -9.89 -3.44 -6.87
C ALA A 97 -9.23 -3.62 -8.23
N VAL A 98 -9.04 -2.48 -8.89
CA VAL A 98 -8.31 -2.38 -10.15
C VAL A 98 -7.19 -1.37 -9.92
N LYS A 99 -5.94 -1.78 -10.14
CA LYS A 99 -4.76 -0.96 -9.87
C LYS A 99 -4.23 -0.34 -11.15
N LEU A 100 -4.26 0.99 -11.20
CA LEU A 100 -3.65 1.79 -12.24
C LEU A 100 -2.20 2.11 -11.89
N TYR A 101 -1.29 1.73 -12.78
CA TYR A 101 0.09 2.21 -12.81
C TYR A 101 0.30 3.07 -14.06
N PRO A 102 0.67 4.35 -13.94
CA PRO A 102 1.07 5.14 -15.09
C PRO A 102 2.29 4.51 -15.77
N THR A 103 2.31 4.55 -17.11
CA THR A 103 3.36 3.88 -17.90
C THR A 103 4.76 4.30 -17.45
N GLY A 104 5.55 3.32 -16.98
CA GLY A 104 6.93 3.52 -16.53
C GLY A 104 7.09 4.21 -15.17
N ALA A 105 6.03 4.38 -14.38
CA ALA A 105 6.10 5.04 -13.07
C ALA A 105 6.86 4.24 -12.02
N THR A 106 6.69 2.92 -12.01
CA THR A 106 7.27 2.06 -10.98
C THR A 106 7.59 0.66 -11.50
N THR A 107 8.02 -0.23 -10.61
CA THR A 107 8.36 -1.62 -10.90
C THR A 107 7.24 -2.34 -11.66
N ASN A 108 7.57 -2.95 -12.81
CA ASN A 108 6.66 -3.69 -13.70
C ASN A 108 5.46 -2.87 -14.23
N SER A 109 5.69 -1.61 -14.64
CA SER A 109 4.65 -0.70 -15.16
C SER A 109 4.82 -0.27 -16.62
N GLN A 110 5.66 -0.95 -17.40
CA GLN A 110 5.95 -0.59 -18.80
C GLN A 110 4.73 -0.72 -19.73
N ASP A 111 3.81 -1.62 -19.38
CA ASP A 111 2.51 -1.92 -19.97
C ASP A 111 1.35 -1.22 -19.23
N GLY A 112 1.66 -0.18 -18.46
CA GLY A 112 0.70 0.62 -17.69
C GLY A 112 -0.23 1.49 -18.53
N VAL A 113 -0.91 2.43 -17.87
CA VAL A 113 -1.87 3.35 -18.48
C VAL A 113 -1.19 4.68 -18.80
N GLU A 114 -1.39 5.15 -20.02
CA GLU A 114 -1.03 6.52 -20.39
C GLU A 114 -2.09 7.49 -19.83
N LEU A 115 -1.71 8.35 -18.87
CA LEU A 115 -2.66 9.27 -18.22
C LEU A 115 -3.42 10.17 -19.20
N SER A 116 -2.79 10.58 -20.30
CA SER A 116 -3.41 11.35 -21.38
C SER A 116 -4.54 10.60 -22.11
N ARG A 117 -4.54 9.27 -22.04
CA ARG A 117 -5.51 8.39 -22.70
C ARG A 117 -6.56 7.82 -21.74
N LEU A 118 -6.60 8.29 -20.50
CA LEU A 118 -7.65 7.95 -19.54
C LEU A 118 -9.06 8.20 -20.08
N LYS A 119 -9.23 9.23 -20.91
CA LYS A 119 -10.52 9.54 -21.54
C LYS A 119 -11.01 8.41 -22.45
N GLU A 120 -10.11 7.77 -23.20
CA GLU A 120 -10.47 6.64 -24.08
C GLU A 120 -11.02 5.47 -23.25
N MET A 121 -10.43 5.20 -22.09
CA MET A 121 -10.90 4.13 -21.19
C MET A 121 -12.25 4.47 -20.55
N ALA A 122 -12.48 5.75 -20.24
CA ALA A 122 -13.80 6.23 -19.79
C ALA A 122 -14.86 6.09 -20.89
N GLU A 123 -14.55 6.50 -22.13
CA GLU A 123 -15.44 6.37 -23.29
C GLU A 123 -15.73 4.89 -23.63
N ASN A 124 -14.78 3.99 -23.39
CA ASN A 124 -14.93 2.54 -23.55
C ASN A 124 -15.59 1.85 -22.33
N LEU A 125 -16.18 2.63 -21.41
CA LEU A 125 -16.99 2.16 -20.28
C LEU A 125 -16.25 1.29 -19.25
N VAL A 126 -14.91 1.32 -19.23
CA VAL A 126 -14.11 0.54 -18.27
C VAL A 126 -14.44 0.96 -16.83
N PHE A 127 -14.46 2.27 -16.59
CA PHE A 127 -14.74 2.81 -15.25
C PHE A 127 -16.23 2.76 -14.88
N ASP A 128 -17.13 2.76 -15.86
CA ASP A 128 -18.56 2.53 -15.62
C ASP A 128 -18.81 1.10 -15.15
N ALA A 129 -18.17 0.10 -15.76
CA ALA A 129 -18.23 -1.27 -15.29
C ALA A 129 -17.70 -1.40 -13.85
N MET A 130 -16.60 -0.71 -13.52
CA MET A 130 -16.11 -0.68 -12.13
C MET A 130 -17.14 -0.07 -11.18
N ALA A 131 -17.85 0.97 -11.59
CA ALA A 131 -18.89 1.61 -10.80
C ALA A 131 -20.11 0.68 -10.58
N ASP A 132 -20.52 -0.07 -11.61
CA ASP A 132 -21.63 -1.04 -11.52
C ASP A 132 -21.35 -2.12 -10.47
N TYR A 133 -20.13 -2.65 -10.46
CA TYR A 133 -19.70 -3.68 -9.51
C TYR A 133 -19.12 -3.12 -8.21
N LYS A 134 -19.13 -1.79 -8.05
CA LYS A 134 -18.62 -1.07 -6.87
C LYS A 134 -17.16 -1.37 -6.55
N MET A 135 -16.36 -1.72 -7.56
CA MET A 135 -14.92 -1.94 -7.45
C MET A 135 -14.20 -0.63 -7.12
N VAL A 136 -13.03 -0.76 -6.49
CA VAL A 136 -12.18 0.37 -6.14
C VAL A 136 -11.11 0.59 -7.21
N LEU A 137 -10.94 1.84 -7.66
CA LEU A 137 -9.80 2.23 -8.50
C LEU A 137 -8.64 2.67 -7.61
N CYS A 138 -7.60 1.86 -7.55
CA CYS A 138 -6.34 2.17 -6.85
C CYS A 138 -5.37 2.82 -7.84
N ILE A 139 -4.74 3.93 -7.48
CA ILE A 139 -3.88 4.70 -8.40
C ILE A 139 -2.50 4.90 -7.77
N HIS A 140 -1.45 4.40 -8.45
CA HIS A 140 -0.09 4.87 -8.21
C HIS A 140 0.07 6.23 -8.91
N ALA A 141 -0.09 7.33 -8.19
CA ALA A 141 -0.17 8.65 -8.79
C ALA A 141 1.22 9.27 -8.99
N GLU A 142 1.99 8.84 -10.00
CA GLU A 142 3.22 9.54 -10.44
C GLU A 142 3.29 9.66 -11.97
N GLN A 143 3.69 10.82 -12.48
CA GLN A 143 4.00 11.01 -13.90
C GLN A 143 5.53 10.99 -14.15
N PRO A 144 6.10 9.96 -14.81
CA PRO A 144 7.56 9.79 -14.91
C PRO A 144 8.30 10.89 -15.66
N SER A 145 7.61 11.52 -16.62
CA SER A 145 8.16 12.62 -17.42
C SER A 145 8.39 13.91 -16.64
N GLN A 146 7.91 13.99 -15.40
CA GLN A 146 8.13 15.14 -14.52
C GLN A 146 9.33 14.95 -13.60
N SER A 147 9.78 16.06 -13.02
CA SER A 147 10.76 16.08 -11.92
C SER A 147 10.28 15.19 -10.77
N VAL A 148 11.18 14.47 -10.12
CA VAL A 148 10.87 13.42 -9.14
C VAL A 148 9.98 13.91 -7.98
N PHE A 149 10.11 15.18 -7.57
CA PHE A 149 9.30 15.77 -6.51
C PHE A 149 7.91 16.23 -6.97
N ASP A 150 7.74 16.48 -8.27
CA ASP A 150 6.51 17.00 -8.86
C ASP A 150 5.65 15.92 -9.54
N ARG A 151 6.17 14.69 -9.66
CA ARG A 151 5.48 13.58 -10.33
C ARG A 151 4.10 13.31 -9.76
N GLU A 152 3.96 13.36 -8.43
CA GLU A 152 2.70 13.03 -7.76
C GLU A 152 1.65 14.14 -7.91
N PRO A 153 1.93 15.40 -7.55
CA PRO A 153 0.98 16.49 -7.76
C PRO A 153 0.55 16.68 -9.22
N TYR A 154 1.42 16.34 -10.18
CA TYR A 154 1.11 16.44 -11.60
C TYR A 154 -0.07 15.54 -12.05
N VAL A 155 -0.38 14.47 -11.31
CA VAL A 155 -1.47 13.55 -11.66
C VAL A 155 -2.85 14.10 -11.29
N ILE A 156 -2.92 15.09 -10.38
CA ILE A 156 -4.19 15.64 -9.86
C ILE A 156 -5.18 16.04 -10.97
N PRO A 157 -4.81 16.83 -11.99
CA PRO A 157 -5.76 17.26 -13.03
C PRO A 157 -6.34 16.08 -13.83
N PHE A 158 -5.60 14.97 -13.96
CA PHE A 158 -6.09 13.78 -14.66
C PHE A 158 -7.13 13.03 -13.83
N ILE A 159 -6.96 12.98 -12.50
CA ILE A 159 -7.93 12.38 -11.59
C ILE A 159 -9.20 13.24 -11.54
N GLU A 160 -9.06 14.57 -11.49
CA GLU A 160 -10.19 15.51 -11.57
C GLU A 160 -10.98 15.34 -12.87
N ALA A 161 -10.29 15.22 -14.00
CA ALA A 161 -10.91 14.96 -15.28
C ALA A 161 -11.66 13.61 -15.30
N LEU A 162 -11.05 12.55 -14.77
CA LEU A 162 -11.70 11.24 -14.63
C LEU A 162 -12.96 11.31 -13.76
N LEU A 163 -12.90 11.99 -12.62
CA LEU A 163 -14.05 12.18 -11.72
C LEU A 163 -15.20 12.95 -12.38
N ALA A 164 -14.88 13.84 -13.32
CA ALA A 164 -15.84 14.60 -14.13
C ALA A 164 -16.41 13.77 -15.29
N TRP A 165 -15.59 12.98 -15.99
CA TRP A 165 -16.03 12.11 -17.09
C TRP A 165 -16.90 10.97 -16.60
N VAL A 166 -16.59 10.41 -15.43
CA VAL A 166 -17.29 9.26 -14.84
C VAL A 166 -17.82 9.59 -13.44
N PRO A 167 -18.87 10.42 -13.31
CA PRO A 167 -19.45 10.80 -12.02
C PRO A 167 -19.92 9.61 -11.17
N ARG A 168 -20.24 8.48 -11.82
CA ARG A 168 -20.67 7.24 -11.19
C ARG A 168 -19.54 6.50 -10.48
N LEU A 169 -18.28 6.73 -10.85
CA LEU A 169 -17.12 6.14 -10.15
C LEU A 169 -16.97 6.82 -8.79
N LYS A 170 -17.34 6.09 -7.74
CA LYS A 170 -17.44 6.62 -6.36
C LYS A 170 -16.29 6.25 -5.45
N ARG A 171 -15.37 5.36 -5.85
CA ARG A 171 -14.31 4.85 -4.97
C ARG A 171 -12.97 4.87 -5.68
N ILE A 172 -12.19 5.89 -5.39
CA ILE A 172 -10.80 6.02 -5.84
C ILE A 172 -9.90 6.05 -4.62
N VAL A 173 -8.81 5.29 -4.66
CA VAL A 173 -7.73 5.34 -3.67
C VAL A 173 -6.48 5.87 -4.37
N ILE A 174 -5.96 6.98 -3.88
CA ILE A 174 -4.62 7.43 -4.22
C ILE A 174 -3.67 6.67 -3.32
N GLU A 175 -2.92 5.75 -3.91
CA GLU A 175 -2.04 4.90 -3.13
C GLU A 175 -0.85 5.70 -2.58
N HIS A 176 -0.35 5.29 -1.40
CA HIS A 176 0.92 5.69 -0.78
C HIS A 176 1.25 7.18 -0.98
N VAL A 177 0.34 8.07 -0.55
CA VAL A 177 0.46 9.52 -0.76
C VAL A 177 1.74 10.05 -0.10
N SER A 178 2.51 10.88 -0.81
CA SER A 178 3.80 11.38 -0.33
C SER A 178 3.91 12.91 -0.27
N THR A 179 2.95 13.65 -0.83
CA THR A 179 3.00 15.12 -0.91
C THR A 179 1.86 15.82 -0.18
N ALA A 180 2.14 17.02 0.35
CA ALA A 180 1.12 17.89 0.96
C ALA A 180 0.01 18.26 -0.05
N LYS A 181 0.37 18.49 -1.32
CA LYS A 181 -0.58 18.83 -2.38
C LYS A 181 -1.57 17.71 -2.67
N MET A 182 -1.10 16.47 -2.77
CA MET A 182 -1.98 15.33 -3.00
C MET A 182 -2.84 15.02 -1.77
N ALA A 183 -2.29 15.16 -0.55
CA ALA A 183 -3.08 15.02 0.67
C ALA A 183 -4.20 16.07 0.75
N GLN A 184 -3.93 17.33 0.37
CA GLN A 184 -4.96 18.37 0.25
C GLN A 184 -6.03 18.01 -0.77
N PHE A 185 -5.63 17.50 -1.94
CA PHE A 185 -6.57 17.03 -2.96
C PHE A 185 -7.46 15.90 -2.44
N VAL A 186 -6.91 14.87 -1.81
CA VAL A 186 -7.70 13.76 -1.24
C VAL A 186 -8.71 14.27 -0.20
N ALA A 187 -8.30 15.23 0.62
CA ALA A 187 -9.16 15.82 1.64
C ALA A 187 -10.34 16.63 1.08
N SER A 188 -10.24 17.15 -0.16
CA SER A 188 -11.32 17.92 -0.80
C SER A 188 -12.43 17.06 -1.42
N TRP A 189 -12.26 15.73 -1.43
CA TRP A 189 -13.22 14.77 -2.00
C TRP A 189 -13.70 13.72 -0.96
N PRO A 190 -14.39 14.16 0.12
CA PRO A 190 -14.83 13.28 1.21
C PRO A 190 -15.69 12.11 0.73
N GLY A 191 -15.34 10.90 1.17
CA GLY A 191 -16.09 9.67 0.87
C GLY A 191 -16.02 9.18 -0.58
N ARG A 192 -15.34 9.91 -1.49
CA ARG A 192 -15.19 9.53 -2.90
C ARG A 192 -13.74 9.20 -3.27
N VAL A 193 -12.81 10.01 -2.76
CA VAL A 193 -11.37 9.80 -2.92
C VAL A 193 -10.77 9.59 -1.54
N ALA A 194 -10.04 8.49 -1.39
CA ALA A 194 -9.26 8.18 -0.20
C ALA A 194 -7.77 8.09 -0.54
N ALA A 195 -6.94 7.96 0.49
CA ALA A 195 -5.53 7.65 0.31
C ALA A 195 -5.06 6.58 1.29
N THR A 196 -4.20 5.69 0.80
CA THR A 196 -3.37 4.88 1.69
C THR A 196 -2.14 5.68 2.08
N VAL A 197 -1.71 5.49 3.33
CA VAL A 197 -0.49 6.09 3.87
C VAL A 197 0.41 4.97 4.39
N THR A 198 1.68 4.99 3.96
CA THR A 198 2.65 3.96 4.33
C THR A 198 3.39 4.35 5.61
N ALA A 199 3.91 3.34 6.31
CA ALA A 199 4.76 3.59 7.48
C ALA A 199 6.03 4.36 7.10
N HIS A 200 6.67 4.02 5.98
CA HIS A 200 7.93 4.66 5.58
C HIS A 200 7.76 6.12 5.15
N HIS A 201 6.62 6.54 4.58
CA HIS A 201 6.37 7.96 4.29
C HIS A 201 6.07 8.79 5.55
N LEU A 202 5.56 8.16 6.61
CA LEU A 202 5.37 8.80 7.92
C LEU A 202 6.67 8.89 8.73
N TYR A 203 7.67 8.09 8.37
CA TYR A 203 8.89 7.89 9.17
C TYR A 203 10.18 8.43 8.54
N LEU A 204 10.22 8.47 7.20
CA LEU A 204 11.37 8.88 6.42
C LEU A 204 11.06 10.16 5.63
N THR A 205 12.10 10.97 5.49
CA THR A 205 12.15 12.14 4.62
C THR A 205 13.27 11.98 3.61
N ILE A 206 13.37 12.93 2.68
CA ILE A 206 14.46 12.99 1.71
C ILE A 206 15.84 13.12 2.38
N GLU A 207 15.91 13.73 3.57
CA GLU A 207 17.16 13.83 4.34
C GLU A 207 17.62 12.46 4.84
N ASP A 208 16.68 11.59 5.24
CA ASP A 208 17.02 10.22 5.62
C ASP A 208 17.57 9.42 4.43
N LEU A 209 17.07 9.67 3.21
CA LEU A 209 17.47 8.95 2.01
C LEU A 209 18.81 9.44 1.43
N LEU A 210 19.06 10.76 1.41
CA LEU A 210 20.13 11.39 0.62
C LEU A 210 20.93 12.48 1.37
N GLY A 211 20.61 12.82 2.62
CA GLY A 211 21.14 14.01 3.30
C GLY A 211 22.61 13.91 3.71
N GLU A 212 23.02 12.76 4.25
CA GLU A 212 24.42 12.48 4.62
C GLU A 212 25.05 11.48 3.66
N GLU A 213 24.45 10.29 3.59
CA GLU A 213 24.83 9.20 2.70
C GLU A 213 23.60 8.70 1.93
N LEU A 214 23.82 8.17 0.73
CA LEU A 214 22.75 7.51 -0.02
C LEU A 214 22.38 6.19 0.66
N LYS A 215 21.16 6.10 1.20
CA LYS A 215 20.63 4.88 1.84
C LYS A 215 19.67 4.13 0.89
N PRO A 216 20.15 3.20 0.04
CA PRO A 216 19.33 2.56 -0.99
C PRO A 216 18.11 1.81 -0.44
N HIS A 217 18.19 1.30 0.78
CA HIS A 217 17.08 0.60 1.45
C HIS A 217 15.88 1.49 1.75
N TYR A 218 16.05 2.82 1.73
CA TYR A 218 14.96 3.80 1.89
C TYR A 218 14.37 4.27 0.56
N PHE A 219 14.97 3.87 -0.58
CA PHE A 219 14.49 4.27 -1.90
C PHE A 219 13.19 3.53 -2.25
N CYS A 220 12.11 4.29 -2.41
CA CYS A 220 10.78 3.84 -2.86
C CYS A 220 10.19 4.76 -3.92
N LYS A 221 9.00 4.39 -4.41
CA LYS A 221 8.20 5.17 -5.36
C LYS A 221 6.75 5.24 -4.88
N PRO A 222 6.20 6.42 -4.61
CA PRO A 222 6.83 7.74 -4.69
C PRO A 222 8.08 7.86 -3.81
N ILE A 223 9.01 8.72 -4.21
CA ILE A 223 10.19 8.99 -3.37
C ILE A 223 9.73 9.68 -2.08
N VAL A 224 10.38 9.40 -0.95
CA VAL A 224 10.22 10.19 0.28
C VAL A 224 10.46 11.68 -0.01
N LYS A 225 9.66 12.55 0.62
CA LYS A 225 9.60 13.98 0.32
C LYS A 225 10.18 14.80 1.48
N THR A 226 9.84 16.08 1.56
CA THR A 226 10.36 16.98 2.59
C THR A 226 9.68 16.74 3.95
N GLN A 227 10.28 17.23 5.04
CA GLN A 227 9.63 17.24 6.37
C GLN A 227 8.24 17.90 6.30
N ARG A 228 8.10 18.98 5.52
CA ARG A 228 6.81 19.66 5.34
C ARG A 228 5.73 18.76 4.74
N ASP A 229 6.11 17.90 3.79
CA ASP A 229 5.16 16.95 3.20
C ASP A 229 4.77 15.87 4.22
N GLN A 230 5.74 15.34 4.95
CA GLN A 230 5.49 14.36 6.03
C GLN A 230 4.57 14.94 7.11
N ASP A 231 4.85 16.14 7.62
CA ASP A 231 4.03 16.83 8.62
C ASP A 231 2.59 17.06 8.12
N SER A 232 2.45 17.39 6.83
CA SER A 232 1.14 17.57 6.20
C SER A 232 0.36 16.25 6.17
N ILE A 233 1.00 15.13 5.86
CA ILE A 233 0.35 13.82 5.84
C ILE A 233 -0.11 13.44 7.25
N TRP A 234 0.73 13.62 8.27
CA TRP A 234 0.33 13.44 9.66
C TRP A 234 -0.88 14.30 10.03
N TRP A 235 -0.89 15.57 9.62
CA TRP A 235 -2.01 16.47 9.86
C TRP A 235 -3.32 15.99 9.22
N TYR A 236 -3.28 15.55 7.96
CA TYR A 236 -4.47 15.04 7.27
C TYR A 236 -4.94 13.69 7.83
N LEU A 237 -4.01 12.78 8.16
CA LEU A 237 -4.32 11.51 8.80
C LEU A 237 -5.09 11.73 10.11
N LYS A 238 -4.65 12.71 10.92
CA LYS A 238 -5.30 13.10 12.18
C LYS A 238 -6.69 13.69 11.97
N ASN A 239 -6.86 14.59 11.01
CA ASN A 239 -8.03 15.45 10.89
C ASN A 239 -9.03 15.04 9.79
N ASN A 240 -8.76 13.99 9.03
CA ASN A 240 -9.60 13.56 7.91
C ASN A 240 -9.72 12.03 7.85
N SER A 241 -10.95 11.53 7.70
CA SER A 241 -11.26 10.09 7.67
C SER A 241 -10.92 9.39 6.34
N ASN A 242 -10.55 10.14 5.30
CA ASN A 242 -10.20 9.60 3.98
C ASN A 242 -8.81 8.91 3.95
N PHE A 243 -8.05 8.96 5.04
CA PHE A 243 -6.69 8.42 5.09
C PHE A 243 -6.65 7.16 5.95
N PHE A 244 -6.22 6.04 5.36
CA PHE A 244 -6.10 4.76 6.04
C PHE A 244 -4.80 4.05 5.68
N PHE A 245 -4.52 2.97 6.39
CA PHE A 245 -3.25 2.27 6.25
C PHE A 245 -3.15 1.48 4.94
N GLY A 246 -1.99 1.56 4.30
CA GLY A 246 -1.53 0.61 3.28
C GLY A 246 -0.02 0.62 3.29
N SER A 247 0.61 -0.55 3.45
CA SER A 247 2.02 -0.62 3.78
C SER A 247 2.94 -0.21 2.64
N ASP A 248 2.53 -0.53 1.41
CA ASP A 248 3.40 -0.67 0.25
C ASP A 248 4.70 -1.42 0.61
N SER A 249 4.58 -2.44 1.48
CA SER A 249 5.69 -3.29 1.84
C SER A 249 6.11 -4.06 0.59
N ALA A 250 7.28 -3.70 0.09
CA ALA A 250 7.76 -4.08 -1.24
C ALA A 250 9.14 -4.75 -1.13
N PRO A 251 9.19 -6.05 -0.78
CA PRO A 251 10.45 -6.76 -0.59
C PRO A 251 11.21 -6.88 -1.91
N HIS A 252 12.52 -6.67 -1.82
CA HIS A 252 13.50 -6.93 -2.86
C HIS A 252 14.67 -7.68 -2.25
N ALA A 253 15.35 -8.51 -3.04
CA ALA A 253 16.60 -9.11 -2.62
C ALA A 253 17.66 -8.01 -2.36
N GLN A 254 18.54 -8.26 -1.38
CA GLN A 254 19.53 -7.29 -0.93
C GLN A 254 20.43 -6.81 -2.07
N ASP A 255 20.87 -7.71 -2.93
CA ASP A 255 21.68 -7.41 -4.12
C ASP A 255 20.96 -6.49 -5.10
N ALA A 256 19.64 -6.61 -5.24
CA ALA A 256 18.83 -5.72 -6.08
C ALA A 256 18.63 -4.32 -5.46
N LYS A 257 18.81 -4.18 -4.14
CA LYS A 257 18.84 -2.88 -3.44
C LYS A 257 20.23 -2.26 -3.47
N GLU A 258 21.28 -3.07 -3.34
CA GLU A 258 22.69 -2.65 -3.28
C GLU A 258 23.39 -2.71 -4.66
N ALA A 259 22.62 -2.50 -5.74
CA ALA A 259 23.10 -2.45 -7.11
C ALA A 259 23.21 -1.02 -7.65
N CYS A 260 23.97 -0.84 -8.74
CA CYS A 260 24.04 0.43 -9.48
C CYS A 260 22.67 0.95 -9.96
N SER A 261 21.73 0.03 -10.20
CA SER A 261 20.33 0.34 -10.50
C SER A 261 19.46 -0.20 -9.36
N CYS A 262 19.34 0.58 -8.29
CA CYS A 262 18.61 0.21 -7.08
C CYS A 262 17.11 -0.01 -7.36
N SER A 263 16.58 -1.14 -6.88
CA SER A 263 15.13 -1.41 -6.93
C SER A 263 14.37 -0.52 -5.93
N ALA A 264 13.27 0.08 -6.37
CA ALA A 264 12.41 0.89 -5.53
C ALA A 264 11.46 0.01 -4.70
N GLY A 265 11.48 0.20 -3.37
CA GLY A 265 10.62 -0.48 -2.42
C GLY A 265 11.25 -0.50 -1.02
N VAL A 266 10.43 -0.36 0.01
CA VAL A 266 10.84 -0.51 1.41
C VAL A 266 10.12 -1.74 1.97
N TYR A 267 10.86 -2.63 2.62
CA TYR A 267 10.29 -3.82 3.23
C TYR A 267 9.96 -3.55 4.71
N THR A 268 8.67 -3.39 5.01
CA THR A 268 8.21 -2.94 6.34
C THR A 268 7.36 -3.99 7.06
N ALA A 269 6.85 -5.00 6.35
CA ALA A 269 5.98 -6.04 6.92
C ALA A 269 6.51 -6.67 8.23
N PRO A 270 7.80 -7.03 8.37
CA PRO A 270 8.30 -7.69 9.58
C PRO A 270 8.12 -6.90 10.87
N MET A 271 7.96 -5.59 10.82
CA MET A 271 7.89 -4.75 12.01
C MET A 271 6.67 -3.84 12.03
N MET A 272 5.70 -4.09 11.14
CA MET A 272 4.72 -3.08 10.78
C MET A 272 3.91 -2.56 11.97
N LEU A 273 3.30 -3.44 12.75
CA LEU A 273 2.42 -3.02 13.83
C LEU A 273 3.19 -2.40 15.01
N PRO A 274 4.33 -2.99 15.47
CA PRO A 274 5.26 -2.32 16.39
C PRO A 274 5.71 -0.92 15.94
N LEU A 275 6.11 -0.78 14.67
CA LEU A 275 6.57 0.48 14.10
C LEU A 275 5.46 1.53 14.09
N LEU A 276 4.25 1.16 13.66
CA LEU A 276 3.10 2.07 13.68
C LEU A 276 2.75 2.51 15.11
N ALA A 277 2.72 1.59 16.08
CA ALA A 277 2.46 1.95 17.47
C ALA A 277 3.52 2.90 18.03
N HIS A 278 4.79 2.65 17.74
CA HIS A 278 5.89 3.55 18.10
C HIS A 278 5.70 4.96 17.50
N MET A 279 5.46 5.06 16.19
CA MET A 279 5.25 6.36 15.54
C MET A 279 4.01 7.09 16.08
N PHE A 280 2.87 6.40 16.21
CA PHE A 280 1.64 7.01 16.71
C PHE A 280 1.78 7.46 18.17
N GLU A 281 2.56 6.74 18.98
CA GLU A 281 2.91 7.18 20.34
C GLU A 281 3.78 8.44 20.33
N GLN A 282 4.82 8.52 19.47
CA GLN A 282 5.68 9.72 19.35
C GLN A 282 4.90 10.98 18.94
N HIS A 283 3.77 10.82 18.23
CA HIS A 283 2.92 11.91 17.77
C HIS A 283 1.70 12.19 18.68
N ASP A 284 1.63 11.60 19.89
CA ASP A 284 0.48 11.70 20.81
C ASP A 284 -0.86 11.31 20.12
N MET A 285 -0.82 10.28 19.28
CA MET A 285 -1.91 9.84 18.41
C MET A 285 -2.25 8.36 18.56
N LEU A 286 -1.78 7.68 19.62
CA LEU A 286 -1.96 6.24 19.81
C LEU A 286 -3.44 5.80 19.75
N ASP A 287 -4.36 6.61 20.28
CA ASP A 287 -5.81 6.36 20.24
C ASP A 287 -6.39 6.32 18.82
N LEU A 288 -5.71 6.93 17.84
CA LEU A 288 -6.13 6.92 16.44
C LEU A 288 -5.66 5.67 15.69
N LEU A 289 -4.70 4.92 16.24
CA LEU A 289 -4.07 3.81 15.55
C LEU A 289 -5.10 2.81 15.04
N GLU A 290 -5.99 2.32 15.89
CA GLU A 290 -7.05 1.36 15.52
C GLU A 290 -7.89 1.88 14.35
N THR A 291 -8.31 3.13 14.42
CA THR A 291 -9.16 3.72 13.37
C THR A 291 -8.41 3.81 12.04
N PHE A 292 -7.11 4.11 12.06
CA PHE A 292 -6.27 4.19 10.88
C PHE A 292 -5.98 2.82 10.24
N VAL A 293 -5.68 1.80 11.05
CA VAL A 293 -5.24 0.48 10.56
C VAL A 293 -6.37 -0.54 10.37
N ALA A 294 -7.51 -0.39 11.05
CA ALA A 294 -8.58 -1.39 11.05
C ALA A 294 -9.93 -0.88 10.55
N HIS A 295 -10.29 0.38 10.83
CA HIS A 295 -11.65 0.87 10.56
C HIS A 295 -11.81 1.53 9.19
N ARG A 296 -11.06 2.61 8.93
CA ARG A 296 -11.30 3.49 7.78
C ARG A 296 -11.20 2.77 6.43
N GLY A 297 -10.23 1.89 6.28
CA GLY A 297 -10.05 1.12 5.04
C GLY A 297 -11.14 0.06 4.85
N ALA A 298 -11.48 -0.71 5.90
CA ALA A 298 -12.58 -1.67 5.84
C ALA A 298 -13.90 -0.98 5.46
N ASP A 299 -14.21 0.15 6.10
CA ASP A 299 -15.40 0.95 5.82
C ASP A 299 -15.40 1.46 4.36
N PHE A 300 -14.26 1.96 3.84
CA PHE A 300 -14.14 2.48 2.46
C PHE A 300 -14.32 1.38 1.40
N TYR A 301 -13.67 0.22 1.60
CA TYR A 301 -13.80 -0.95 0.74
C TYR A 301 -15.11 -1.72 0.95
N ASN A 302 -15.97 -1.28 1.88
CA ASN A 302 -17.25 -1.88 2.21
C ASN A 302 -17.12 -3.35 2.70
N PHE A 303 -16.13 -3.58 3.54
CA PHE A 303 -15.98 -4.80 4.32
C PHE A 303 -16.48 -4.59 5.76
N GLU A 304 -16.96 -5.65 6.38
CA GLU A 304 -17.11 -5.66 7.84
C GLU A 304 -15.73 -5.55 8.49
N ARG A 305 -15.65 -4.85 9.62
CA ARG A 305 -14.42 -4.81 10.42
C ARG A 305 -14.12 -6.21 10.94
N ASN A 306 -12.83 -6.52 11.12
CA ASN A 306 -12.44 -7.85 11.59
C ASN A 306 -13.09 -8.13 12.97
N PRO A 307 -13.59 -9.34 13.21
CA PRO A 307 -14.35 -9.66 14.43
C PRO A 307 -13.46 -9.89 15.66
N ASP A 308 -12.16 -10.08 15.44
CA ASP A 308 -11.18 -10.35 16.47
C ASP A 308 -10.21 -9.16 16.67
N THR A 309 -9.40 -9.27 17.72
CA THR A 309 -8.47 -8.22 18.15
C THR A 309 -7.03 -8.72 18.14
N ILE A 310 -6.09 -7.81 17.95
CA ILE A 310 -4.66 -8.03 18.19
C ILE A 310 -4.19 -7.09 19.31
N THR A 311 -3.28 -7.58 20.14
CA THR A 311 -2.77 -6.83 21.28
C THR A 311 -1.32 -6.47 21.08
N LEU A 312 -0.98 -5.20 21.26
CA LEU A 312 0.38 -4.72 21.39
C LEU A 312 0.73 -4.50 22.87
N VAL A 313 1.94 -4.85 23.26
CA VAL A 313 2.50 -4.62 24.59
C VAL A 313 3.76 -3.78 24.48
N ARG A 314 3.88 -2.78 25.36
CA ARG A 314 5.09 -1.99 25.50
C ARG A 314 5.99 -2.67 26.53
N SER A 315 7.26 -2.88 26.19
CA SER A 315 8.25 -3.47 27.08
C SER A 315 9.49 -2.58 27.22
N ASP A 316 10.29 -2.80 28.26
CA ASP A 316 11.55 -2.07 28.46
C ASP A 316 12.65 -2.51 27.50
N GLU A 317 12.51 -3.68 26.88
CA GLU A 317 13.43 -4.17 25.86
C GLU A 317 12.97 -3.76 24.45
N PRO A 318 13.89 -3.30 23.59
CA PRO A 318 13.55 -3.02 22.22
C PRO A 318 13.28 -4.33 21.46
N MET A 319 12.39 -4.26 20.48
CA MET A 319 12.19 -5.31 19.50
C MET A 319 13.51 -5.58 18.77
N ILE A 320 13.90 -6.86 18.75
CA ILE A 320 15.05 -7.36 18.01
C ILE A 320 14.51 -8.04 16.76
N GLU A 321 14.89 -7.57 15.58
CA GLU A 321 14.57 -8.28 14.35
C GLU A 321 15.32 -9.61 14.31
N SER A 322 14.61 -10.71 14.04
CA SER A 322 15.24 -12.00 13.82
C SER A 322 16.18 -11.91 12.62
N GLU A 323 17.48 -12.15 12.82
CA GLU A 323 18.48 -12.21 11.76
C GLU A 323 18.43 -13.50 10.94
N GLU A 324 17.49 -14.40 11.24
CA GLU A 324 17.41 -15.72 10.61
C GLU A 324 16.95 -15.62 9.16
N SER A 325 17.93 -15.61 8.25
CA SER A 325 17.73 -16.06 6.88
C SER A 325 18.61 -17.29 6.64
N ASP A 326 18.04 -18.35 6.08
CA ASP A 326 18.81 -19.46 5.53
C ASP A 326 19.81 -18.91 4.49
N ARG A 327 21.08 -19.37 4.53
CA ARG A 327 22.17 -18.85 3.70
C ARG A 327 21.93 -19.05 2.21
N ASN A 328 21.03 -19.97 1.84
CA ASN A 328 20.71 -20.29 0.45
C ASN A 328 19.55 -19.47 -0.12
N THR A 329 19.03 -18.52 0.64
CA THR A 329 17.83 -17.77 0.30
C THR A 329 18.16 -16.28 0.14
N PRO A 330 17.73 -15.59 -0.94
CA PRO A 330 18.01 -14.17 -1.10
C PRO A 330 17.53 -13.39 0.12
N ARG A 331 18.41 -12.63 0.77
CA ARG A 331 18.07 -11.86 1.97
C ARG A 331 17.24 -10.63 1.59
N GLN A 332 16.16 -10.36 2.31
CA GLN A 332 15.48 -9.06 2.25
C GLN A 332 15.81 -8.27 3.51
N MET A 333 16.14 -6.99 3.35
CA MET A 333 16.48 -6.11 4.46
C MET A 333 15.23 -5.33 4.89
N PRO A 334 14.70 -5.55 6.10
CA PRO A 334 13.62 -4.74 6.63
C PRO A 334 14.07 -3.28 6.81
N LEU A 335 13.11 -2.37 6.91
CA LEU A 335 13.36 -0.96 7.22
C LEU A 335 14.09 -0.83 8.56
N ARG A 336 15.29 -0.27 8.56
CA ARG A 336 16.07 -0.01 9.77
C ARG A 336 16.44 1.45 9.86
N LYS A 337 15.94 2.15 10.87
CA LYS A 337 16.42 3.46 11.32
C LYS A 337 16.95 3.27 12.75
N ASP A 338 17.81 4.15 13.22
CA ASP A 338 18.51 3.99 14.51
C ASP A 338 17.60 4.10 15.76
N ASP A 339 16.29 4.20 15.58
CA ASP A 339 15.34 4.26 16.67
C ASP A 339 15.08 2.88 17.28
N ARG A 340 14.94 2.88 18.61
CA ARG A 340 14.58 1.68 19.37
C ARG A 340 13.06 1.59 19.48
N ILE A 341 12.49 0.52 18.94
CA ILE A 341 11.05 0.24 18.97
C ILE A 341 10.76 -0.64 20.19
N TYR A 342 9.92 -0.16 21.11
CA TYR A 342 9.62 -0.82 22.38
C TYR A 342 8.24 -1.49 22.42
N TRP A 343 7.50 -1.40 21.33
CA TRP A 343 6.22 -2.08 21.16
C TRP A 343 6.44 -3.47 20.57
N HIS A 344 5.67 -4.43 21.05
CA HIS A 344 5.68 -5.82 20.60
C HIS A 344 4.24 -6.26 20.38
N VAL A 345 4.01 -7.25 19.54
CA VAL A 345 2.71 -7.93 19.47
C VAL A 345 2.73 -9.04 20.51
N ALA A 346 1.69 -9.13 21.34
CA ALA A 346 1.54 -10.21 22.30
C ALA A 346 1.29 -11.54 21.56
N ASP A 347 1.88 -12.61 22.08
CA ASP A 347 1.76 -13.98 21.52
C ASP A 347 0.31 -14.50 21.50
#